data_AF-A0A645F1C1-F1
#
_entry.id   AF-A0A645F1C1-F1
#
_cell.length_a   1.000
_cell.length_b   1.000
_cell.length_c   1.000
_cell.angle_alpha   90.00
_cell.angle_beta   90.00
_cell.angle_gamma   90.00
#
_symmetry.space_group_name_H-M   'P 1'
#
loop_
_entity.id
_entity.type
_entity.pdbx_description
1 polymer ?
#
loop_
_entity_poly.entity_id
_entity_poly.type
_entity_poly.pdbx_seq_one_letter_code
_entity_poly.pdbx_strand_id
1 'polypeptide(L)'
;MQSISKTISLTLALQTAGYDKVFSKVGLEPTGDSFNSIVKLETRTPHPLNPMINAGAIATASCITGEDPFELYLDLAKKVCLNRTLSINMEVYLSEKRAGMRNRSMAYWMKSENIIEGDPEEALDLYFRMCSVNVTAEDLANWGMVLANDGVDPISGERLAESWIVRIVKTFMVTCGMYDGSGEFAIKAGIPSKSGVGGGILSAVEGRMGIGVFNPSLDLKGNSIGGMHLLEHLSKSLGLHYFAGKTAVSAGKQ
;
A
#
# COMPACT_ATOMS: atom_id res chain seq x y z
N MET A 1 5.04 2.30 -9.50
CA MET A 1 4.16 2.10 -8.31
C MET A 1 4.94 2.13 -7.01
N GLN A 2 6.04 1.37 -6.88
CA GLN A 2 6.86 1.28 -5.66
C GLN A 2 6.01 0.82 -4.45
N SER A 3 6.32 1.24 -3.22
CA SER A 3 5.62 0.80 -1.99
C SER A 3 4.09 0.98 -1.95
N ILE A 4 3.49 1.66 -2.93
CA ILE A 4 2.03 1.69 -3.10
C ILE A 4 1.49 0.30 -3.45
N SER A 5 2.30 -0.54 -4.11
CA SER A 5 2.00 -1.94 -4.46
C SER A 5 1.56 -2.77 -3.26
N LYS A 6 2.01 -2.41 -2.06
CA LYS A 6 1.69 -3.08 -0.80
C LYS A 6 0.19 -3.10 -0.50
N THR A 7 -0.54 -2.10 -0.98
CA THR A 7 -2.01 -2.05 -0.82
C THR A 7 -2.69 -3.12 -1.68
N ILE A 8 -2.23 -3.28 -2.92
CA ILE A 8 -2.74 -4.30 -3.85
C ILE A 8 -2.27 -5.70 -3.41
N SER A 9 -1.01 -5.85 -3.02
CA SER A 9 -0.47 -7.16 -2.59
C SER A 9 -1.12 -7.65 -1.30
N LEU A 10 -1.40 -6.76 -0.34
CA LEU A 10 -2.16 -7.11 0.86
C LEU A 10 -3.60 -7.51 0.52
N THR A 11 -4.24 -6.78 -0.41
CA THR A 11 -5.58 -7.12 -0.89
C THR A 11 -5.59 -8.53 -1.48
N LEU A 12 -4.65 -8.82 -2.40
CA LEU A 12 -4.55 -10.12 -3.05
C LEU A 12 -4.21 -11.25 -2.07
N ALA A 13 -3.27 -11.04 -1.15
CA ALA A 13 -2.91 -12.03 -0.15
C ALA A 13 -4.11 -12.40 0.74
N LEU A 14 -4.91 -11.40 1.14
CA LEU A 14 -6.13 -11.64 1.91
C LEU A 14 -7.22 -12.34 1.09
N GLN A 15 -7.33 -12.05 -0.21
CA GLN A 15 -8.27 -12.74 -1.11
C GLN A 15 -7.89 -14.20 -1.36
N THR A 16 -6.61 -14.51 -1.48
CA THR A 16 -6.12 -15.83 -1.88
C THR A 16 -5.85 -16.75 -0.69
N ALA A 17 -5.29 -16.22 0.40
CA ALA A 17 -4.86 -17.00 1.56
C ALA A 17 -5.75 -16.81 2.81
N GLY A 18 -6.54 -15.74 2.85
CA GLY A 18 -7.40 -15.41 3.99
C GLY A 18 -6.68 -14.70 5.14
N TYR A 19 -7.48 -14.18 6.08
CA TYR A 19 -7.01 -13.36 7.21
C TYR A 19 -5.99 -14.10 8.10
N ASP A 20 -6.33 -15.31 8.56
CA ASP A 20 -5.53 -16.04 9.56
C ASP A 20 -4.14 -16.40 9.01
N LYS A 21 -4.05 -16.85 7.75
CA LYS A 21 -2.76 -17.18 7.14
C LYS A 21 -1.88 -15.94 7.00
N VAL A 22 -2.42 -14.83 6.50
CA VAL A 22 -1.65 -13.58 6.35
C VAL A 22 -1.16 -13.07 7.71
N PHE A 23 -2.06 -12.93 8.68
CA PHE A 23 -1.71 -12.34 9.99
C PHE A 23 -1.06 -13.30 10.98
N SER A 24 -0.92 -14.59 10.63
CA SER A 24 0.05 -15.48 11.28
C SER A 24 1.50 -15.16 10.92
N LYS A 25 1.74 -14.41 9.84
CA LYS A 25 3.08 -14.10 9.30
C LYS A 25 3.49 -12.65 9.49
N VAL A 26 2.55 -11.72 9.42
CA VAL A 26 2.76 -10.28 9.60
C VAL A 26 1.85 -9.72 10.69
N GLY A 27 2.34 -8.76 11.46
CA GLY A 27 1.59 -8.10 12.53
C GLY A 27 0.59 -7.05 12.05
N LEU A 28 -0.04 -6.40 13.05
CA LEU A 28 -1.07 -5.38 12.88
C LEU A 28 -0.64 -3.98 13.37
N GLU A 29 0.58 -3.84 13.89
CA GLU A 29 1.01 -2.68 14.66
C GLU A 29 1.78 -1.66 13.81
N PRO A 30 1.55 -0.34 14.01
CA PRO A 30 2.36 0.68 13.38
C PRO A 30 3.80 0.67 13.88
N THR A 31 4.72 1.11 13.03
CA THR A 31 6.14 1.28 13.37
C THR A 31 6.42 2.73 13.74
N GLY A 32 6.99 2.96 14.93
CA GLY A 32 7.53 4.27 15.32
C GLY A 32 8.98 4.53 14.89
N ASP A 33 9.65 3.52 14.31
CA ASP A 33 11.04 3.61 13.85
C ASP A 33 11.10 3.71 12.33
N SER A 34 12.21 4.26 11.82
CA SER A 34 12.43 4.39 10.38
C SER A 34 12.22 3.07 9.65
N PHE A 35 11.50 3.13 8.53
CA PHE A 35 11.13 1.97 7.70
C PHE A 35 12.33 1.08 7.27
N ASN A 36 13.55 1.62 7.30
CA ASN A 36 14.80 0.92 6.96
C ASN A 36 15.55 0.36 8.18
N SER A 37 14.99 0.46 9.38
CA SER A 37 15.65 0.05 10.61
C SER A 37 15.65 -1.47 10.77
N ILE A 38 16.85 -2.07 10.67
CA ILE A 38 17.13 -3.47 11.02
C ILE A 38 17.02 -3.69 12.55
N VAL A 39 17.01 -2.61 13.35
CA VAL A 39 17.22 -2.59 14.80
C VAL A 39 16.13 -3.35 15.60
N LYS A 40 14.99 -3.69 14.97
CA LYS A 40 13.89 -4.39 15.66
C LYS A 40 13.66 -5.84 15.29
N LEU A 41 14.46 -6.43 14.37
CA LEU A 41 14.43 -7.88 14.21
C LEU A 41 14.87 -8.59 15.51
N GLU A 42 15.67 -7.93 16.35
CA GLU A 42 16.21 -8.53 17.58
C GLU A 42 15.43 -8.25 18.87
N THR A 43 14.42 -7.35 18.90
CA THR A 43 13.99 -6.77 20.19
C THR A 43 12.52 -6.80 20.59
N ARG A 44 11.55 -7.41 19.88
CA ARG A 44 10.26 -7.75 20.55
C ARG A 44 9.25 -8.71 19.92
N THR A 45 9.35 -9.12 18.66
CA THR A 45 8.53 -10.20 18.07
C THR A 45 9.22 -10.70 16.81
N PRO A 46 9.21 -12.01 16.48
CA PRO A 46 9.80 -12.50 15.22
C PRO A 46 9.05 -11.96 13.99
N HIS A 47 7.76 -11.62 14.12
CA HIS A 47 6.97 -11.14 12.99
C HIS A 47 7.27 -9.67 12.62
N PRO A 48 7.32 -9.34 11.31
CA PRO A 48 7.27 -7.96 10.86
C PRO A 48 6.03 -7.26 11.40
N LEU A 49 6.14 -5.99 11.78
CA LEU A 49 5.11 -5.31 12.55
C LEU A 49 3.81 -5.03 11.76
N ASN A 50 3.91 -4.78 10.45
CA ASN A 50 2.74 -4.53 9.59
C ASN A 50 3.08 -4.77 8.10
N PRO A 51 2.09 -4.97 7.23
CA PRO A 51 2.30 -5.20 5.79
C PRO A 51 2.81 -3.97 5.01
N MET A 52 2.82 -2.78 5.60
CA MET A 52 3.25 -1.56 4.90
C MET A 52 4.76 -1.33 4.95
N ILE A 53 5.49 -1.98 5.88
CA ILE A 53 6.96 -2.03 5.89
C ILE A 53 7.51 -3.08 4.91
N ASN A 54 8.79 -2.99 4.53
CA ASN A 54 9.37 -3.94 3.56
C ASN A 54 9.33 -5.39 4.02
N ALA A 55 9.78 -5.68 5.24
CA ALA A 55 9.75 -7.05 5.77
C ALA A 55 8.31 -7.62 5.75
N GLY A 56 7.32 -6.83 6.18
CA GLY A 56 5.93 -7.25 6.17
C GLY A 56 5.35 -7.41 4.77
N ALA A 57 5.75 -6.57 3.81
CA ALA A 57 5.34 -6.71 2.42
C ALA A 57 5.92 -7.96 1.75
N ILE A 58 7.18 -8.31 2.06
CA ILE A 58 7.82 -9.55 1.58
C ILE A 58 7.12 -10.77 2.20
N ALA A 59 6.85 -10.75 3.51
CA ALA A 59 6.06 -11.79 4.17
C ALA A 59 4.64 -11.92 3.58
N THR A 60 3.99 -10.78 3.31
CA THR A 60 2.68 -10.73 2.65
C THR A 60 2.74 -11.32 1.23
N ALA A 61 3.78 -10.99 0.46
CA ALA A 61 4.00 -11.56 -0.87
C ALA A 61 4.12 -13.08 -0.81
N SER A 62 4.85 -13.62 0.18
CA SER A 62 4.99 -15.07 0.38
C SER A 62 3.69 -15.79 0.75
N CYS A 63 2.64 -15.05 1.13
CA CYS A 63 1.33 -15.62 1.43
C CYS A 63 0.43 -15.74 0.19
N ILE A 64 0.74 -15.07 -0.93
CA ILE A 64 -0.12 -15.09 -2.12
C ILE A 64 -0.12 -16.50 -2.73
N THR A 65 -1.30 -17.13 -2.80
CA THR A 65 -1.45 -18.48 -3.35
C THR A 65 -2.07 -18.45 -4.74
N GLY A 66 -1.49 -19.22 -5.67
CA GLY A 66 -1.96 -19.37 -7.05
C GLY A 66 -0.87 -19.94 -7.95
N GLU A 67 -1.21 -20.31 -9.18
CA GLU A 67 -0.23 -20.87 -10.13
C GLU A 67 0.85 -19.85 -10.52
N ASP A 68 0.44 -18.62 -10.83
CA ASP A 68 1.35 -17.48 -11.05
C ASP A 68 0.94 -16.29 -10.16
N PRO A 69 1.53 -16.16 -8.96
CA PRO A 69 1.22 -15.08 -8.04
C PRO A 69 1.40 -13.68 -8.62
N PHE A 70 2.33 -13.49 -9.57
CA PHE A 70 2.54 -12.17 -10.16
C PHE A 70 1.49 -11.85 -11.21
N GLU A 71 1.09 -12.80 -12.05
CA GLU A 71 0.00 -12.56 -13.00
C GLU A 71 -1.32 -12.28 -12.27
N LEU A 72 -1.60 -12.99 -11.16
CA LEU A 72 -2.74 -12.67 -10.29
C LEU A 72 -2.68 -11.24 -9.74
N TYR A 73 -1.50 -10.80 -9.32
CA TYR A 73 -1.27 -9.42 -8.88
C TYR A 73 -1.46 -8.43 -10.02
N LEU A 74 -0.91 -8.69 -11.20
CA LEU A 74 -0.99 -7.80 -12.34
C LEU A 74 -2.44 -7.68 -12.83
N ASP A 75 -3.19 -8.77 -12.82
CA ASP A 75 -4.61 -8.77 -13.18
C ASP A 75 -5.45 -7.99 -12.17
N LEU A 76 -5.22 -8.18 -10.88
CA LEU A 76 -5.88 -7.35 -9.86
C LEU A 76 -5.51 -5.88 -10.05
N ALA A 77 -4.23 -5.56 -10.25
CA ALA A 77 -3.74 -4.19 -10.48
C ALA A 77 -4.43 -3.55 -11.70
N LYS A 78 -4.51 -4.27 -12.83
CA LYS A 78 -5.21 -3.80 -14.04
C LYS A 78 -6.68 -3.50 -13.77
N LYS A 79 -7.37 -4.36 -13.00
CA LYS A 79 -8.77 -4.14 -12.62
C LYS A 79 -8.93 -2.93 -11.72
N VAL A 80 -8.16 -2.85 -10.64
CA VAL A 80 -8.35 -1.79 -9.63
C VAL A 80 -7.90 -0.41 -10.10
N CYS A 81 -6.92 -0.35 -11.01
CA CYS A 81 -6.51 0.89 -11.66
C CYS A 81 -7.36 1.24 -12.88
N LEU A 82 -8.31 0.38 -13.29
CA LEU A 82 -9.10 0.51 -14.51
C LEU A 82 -8.24 0.68 -15.77
N ASN A 83 -7.10 -0.02 -15.80
CA ASN A 83 -6.11 0.10 -16.87
C ASN A 83 -5.57 -1.28 -17.28
N ARG A 84 -6.03 -1.79 -18.41
CA ARG A 84 -5.60 -3.10 -18.93
C ARG A 84 -4.16 -3.13 -19.45
N THR A 85 -3.53 -1.97 -19.63
CA THR A 85 -2.20 -1.85 -20.22
C THR A 85 -1.07 -1.81 -19.19
N LEU A 86 -1.39 -1.90 -17.89
CA LEU A 86 -0.37 -1.95 -16.85
C LEU A 86 0.60 -3.09 -17.12
N SER A 87 1.88 -2.78 -16.97
CA SER A 87 2.99 -3.68 -17.21
C SER A 87 4.13 -3.39 -16.26
N ILE A 88 4.98 -4.39 -16.09
CA ILE A 88 6.19 -4.28 -15.29
C ILE A 88 7.22 -3.40 -16.01
N ASN A 89 7.87 -2.52 -15.25
CA ASN A 89 9.06 -1.83 -15.68
C ASN A 89 10.29 -2.72 -15.42
N MET A 90 10.79 -3.37 -16.48
CA MET A 90 11.92 -4.30 -16.37
C MET A 90 13.21 -3.62 -15.93
N GLU A 91 13.44 -2.37 -16.28
CA GLU A 91 14.63 -1.64 -15.86
C GLU A 91 14.63 -1.40 -14.34
N VAL A 92 13.50 -0.92 -13.81
CA VAL A 92 13.31 -0.74 -12.36
C VAL A 92 13.41 -2.08 -11.64
N TYR A 93 12.74 -3.13 -12.13
CA TYR A 93 12.79 -4.46 -11.54
C TYR A 93 14.22 -5.01 -11.44
N LEU A 94 14.98 -4.97 -12.53
CA LEU A 94 16.36 -5.45 -12.55
C LEU A 94 17.29 -4.58 -11.70
N SER A 95 17.02 -3.29 -11.58
CA SER A 95 17.75 -2.39 -10.68
C SER A 95 17.50 -2.75 -9.21
N GLU A 96 16.23 -2.82 -8.79
CA GLU A 96 15.81 -3.16 -7.42
C GLU A 96 16.28 -4.56 -7.01
N LYS A 97 16.15 -5.55 -7.91
CA LYS A 97 16.60 -6.92 -7.66
C LYS A 97 18.11 -7.01 -7.44
N ARG A 98 18.92 -6.20 -8.13
CA ARG A 98 20.38 -6.14 -7.93
C ARG A 98 20.75 -5.42 -6.63
N ALA A 99 20.10 -4.30 -6.32
CA ALA A 99 20.42 -3.47 -5.16
C ALA A 99 19.79 -3.94 -3.83
N GLY A 100 18.82 -4.86 -3.88
CA GLY A 100 17.96 -5.27 -2.77
C GLY A 100 18.59 -6.06 -1.61
N MET A 101 19.86 -5.84 -1.27
CA MET A 101 20.59 -6.60 -0.23
C MET A 101 19.96 -6.49 1.16
N ARG A 102 19.39 -5.32 1.50
CA ARG A 102 18.63 -5.14 2.75
C ARG A 102 17.38 -6.01 2.77
N ASN A 103 16.64 -6.07 1.66
CA ASN A 103 15.46 -6.91 1.52
C ASN A 103 15.83 -8.40 1.60
N ARG A 104 16.94 -8.80 0.97
CA ARG A 104 17.51 -10.15 1.13
C ARG A 104 17.80 -10.50 2.57
N SER A 105 18.50 -9.62 3.27
CA SER A 105 18.82 -9.81 4.69
C SER A 105 17.56 -10.05 5.52
N MET A 106 16.51 -9.24 5.32
CA MET A 106 15.22 -9.42 6.00
C MET A 106 14.53 -10.74 5.61
N ALA A 107 14.55 -11.12 4.33
CA ALA A 107 13.89 -12.34 3.86
C ALA A 107 14.54 -13.61 4.40
N TYR A 108 15.87 -13.69 4.39
CA TYR A 108 16.60 -14.83 4.95
C TYR A 108 16.48 -14.90 6.46
N TRP A 109 16.42 -13.76 7.15
CA TRP A 109 16.09 -13.74 8.57
C TRP A 109 14.65 -14.22 8.84
N MET A 110 13.66 -13.76 8.06
CA MET A 110 12.27 -14.25 8.20
C MET A 110 12.15 -15.75 7.91
N LYS A 111 13.04 -16.31 7.08
CA LYS A 111 13.15 -17.76 6.85
C LYS A 111 13.70 -18.50 8.07
N SER A 112 14.73 -17.96 8.75
CA SER A 112 15.22 -18.58 10.00
C SER A 112 14.16 -18.59 11.10
N GLU A 113 13.25 -17.61 11.09
CA GLU A 113 12.11 -17.51 12.01
C GLU A 113 10.84 -18.28 11.54
N ASN A 114 10.91 -19.06 10.47
CA ASN A 114 9.76 -19.81 9.89
C ASN A 114 8.56 -18.93 9.45
N ILE A 115 8.79 -17.65 9.19
CA ILE A 115 7.78 -16.73 8.67
C ILE A 115 7.61 -16.96 7.17
N ILE A 116 8.72 -17.00 6.43
CA ILE A 116 8.74 -17.48 5.06
C ILE A 116 8.98 -18.99 5.07
N GLU A 117 7.97 -19.76 4.67
CA GLU A 117 8.05 -21.24 4.64
C GLU A 117 8.81 -21.74 3.39
N GLY A 118 8.66 -21.06 2.25
CA GLY A 118 9.29 -21.39 0.95
C GLY A 118 10.69 -20.81 0.74
N ASP A 119 11.11 -20.65 -0.52
CA ASP A 119 12.37 -20.00 -0.86
C ASP A 119 12.25 -18.46 -0.66
N PRO A 120 13.11 -17.84 0.17
CA PRO A 120 13.13 -16.38 0.31
C PRO A 120 13.30 -15.63 -1.02
N GLU A 121 14.06 -16.16 -1.98
CA GLU A 121 14.28 -15.48 -3.26
C GLU A 121 13.03 -15.47 -4.15
N GLU A 122 12.13 -16.45 -4.03
CA GLU A 122 10.82 -16.41 -4.71
C GLU A 122 9.94 -15.29 -4.17
N ALA A 123 9.86 -15.15 -2.84
CA ALA A 123 9.09 -14.09 -2.19
C ALA A 123 9.66 -12.69 -2.52
N LEU A 124 11.00 -12.58 -2.57
CA LEU A 124 11.69 -11.37 -2.98
C LEU A 124 11.45 -11.03 -4.45
N ASP A 125 11.54 -12.01 -5.34
CA ASP A 125 11.31 -11.81 -6.77
C ASP A 125 9.91 -11.28 -7.03
N LEU A 126 8.89 -11.92 -6.42
CA LEU A 126 7.51 -11.46 -6.49
C LEU A 126 7.37 -10.03 -5.93
N TYR A 127 7.94 -9.76 -4.76
CA TYR A 127 7.94 -8.42 -4.16
C TYR A 127 8.54 -7.35 -5.09
N PHE A 128 9.70 -7.62 -5.69
CA PHE A 128 10.34 -6.69 -6.63
C PHE A 128 9.49 -6.47 -7.87
N ARG A 129 8.95 -7.54 -8.48
CA ARG A 129 8.08 -7.43 -9.66
C ARG A 129 6.85 -6.56 -9.36
N MET A 130 6.19 -6.77 -8.23
CA MET A 130 5.01 -5.99 -7.82
C MET A 130 5.32 -4.50 -7.65
N CYS A 131 6.45 -4.15 -7.02
CA CYS A 131 6.87 -2.74 -6.86
C CYS A 131 7.20 -2.06 -8.19
N SER A 132 7.64 -2.83 -9.18
CA SER A 132 8.08 -2.32 -10.49
C SER A 132 6.96 -2.14 -11.51
N VAL A 133 5.69 -2.35 -11.17
CA VAL A 133 4.57 -2.02 -12.09
C VAL A 133 4.49 -0.51 -12.32
N ASN A 134 4.44 -0.10 -13.59
CA ASN A 134 4.25 1.30 -13.97
C ASN A 134 2.79 1.71 -13.72
N VAL A 135 2.60 2.92 -13.20
CA VAL A 135 1.28 3.54 -13.00
C VAL A 135 1.40 5.05 -13.14
N THR A 136 0.29 5.67 -13.47
CA THR A 136 0.06 7.11 -13.51
C THR A 136 -0.67 7.58 -12.25
N ALA A 137 -0.80 8.90 -12.08
CA ALA A 137 -1.65 9.46 -11.04
C ALA A 137 -3.13 9.07 -11.22
N GLU A 138 -3.60 8.91 -12.45
CA GLU A 138 -4.97 8.48 -12.73
C GLU A 138 -5.22 7.03 -12.29
N ASP A 139 -4.28 6.12 -12.58
CA ASP A 139 -4.34 4.72 -12.12
C ASP A 139 -4.44 4.62 -10.59
N LEU A 140 -3.69 5.47 -9.89
CA LEU A 140 -3.75 5.55 -8.42
C LEU A 140 -5.08 6.16 -7.94
N ALA A 141 -5.62 7.17 -8.64
CA ALA A 141 -6.92 7.72 -8.33
C ALA A 141 -8.03 6.68 -8.48
N ASN A 142 -7.98 5.85 -9.52
CA ASN A 142 -8.93 4.77 -9.75
C ASN A 142 -8.89 3.72 -8.64
N TRP A 143 -7.69 3.29 -8.22
CA TRP A 143 -7.59 2.37 -7.08
C TRP A 143 -8.10 3.02 -5.79
N GLY A 144 -7.78 4.28 -5.56
CA GLY A 144 -8.30 5.05 -4.42
C GLY A 144 -9.82 5.14 -4.43
N MET A 145 -10.44 5.21 -5.61
CA MET A 145 -11.88 5.28 -5.81
C MET A 145 -12.55 3.95 -5.43
N VAL A 146 -11.96 2.82 -5.83
CA VAL A 146 -12.46 1.49 -5.45
C VAL A 146 -12.38 1.31 -3.92
N LEU A 147 -11.28 1.72 -3.29
CA LEU A 147 -11.13 1.68 -1.83
C LEU A 147 -12.13 2.60 -1.10
N ALA A 148 -12.39 3.79 -1.67
CA ALA A 148 -13.37 4.74 -1.16
C ALA A 148 -14.81 4.21 -1.25
N ASN A 149 -15.09 3.33 -2.22
CA ASN A 149 -16.40 2.69 -2.45
C ASN A 149 -16.43 1.24 -1.96
N ASP A 150 -15.75 0.97 -0.84
CA ASP A 150 -15.83 -0.31 -0.13
C ASP A 150 -15.53 -1.55 -1.01
N GLY A 151 -14.57 -1.37 -1.94
CA GLY A 151 -14.06 -2.43 -2.82
C GLY A 151 -14.86 -2.62 -4.11
N VAL A 152 -15.81 -1.73 -4.39
CA VAL A 152 -16.62 -1.76 -5.61
C VAL A 152 -16.13 -0.70 -6.57
N ASP A 153 -15.95 -1.06 -7.85
CA ASP A 153 -15.79 -0.07 -8.91
C ASP A 153 -17.13 0.65 -9.13
N PRO A 154 -17.22 1.98 -8.88
CA PRO A 154 -18.47 2.71 -9.00
C PRO A 154 -18.97 2.82 -10.45
N ILE A 155 -18.14 2.55 -11.46
CA ILE A 155 -18.53 2.62 -12.87
C ILE A 155 -19.16 1.29 -13.31
N SER A 156 -18.46 0.17 -13.11
CA SER A 156 -18.95 -1.14 -13.55
C SER A 156 -19.87 -1.84 -12.54
N GLY A 157 -19.80 -1.47 -11.25
CA GLY A 157 -20.45 -2.19 -10.16
C GLY A 157 -19.76 -3.50 -9.76
N GLU A 158 -18.62 -3.84 -10.36
CA GLU A 158 -17.85 -5.05 -10.01
C GLU A 158 -17.27 -4.90 -8.60
N ARG A 159 -17.46 -5.93 -7.76
CA ARG A 159 -16.76 -6.05 -6.48
C ARG A 159 -15.35 -6.60 -6.73
N LEU A 160 -14.37 -5.72 -6.59
CA LEU A 160 -12.95 -6.02 -6.78
C LEU A 160 -12.26 -6.46 -5.48
N ALA A 161 -12.77 -6.00 -4.33
CA ALA A 161 -12.33 -6.43 -3.01
C ALA A 161 -13.52 -6.52 -2.03
N GLU A 162 -13.44 -7.47 -1.10
CA GLU A 162 -14.43 -7.58 -0.03
C GLU A 162 -14.29 -6.43 0.97
N SER A 163 -15.42 -5.94 1.50
CA SER A 163 -15.48 -4.80 2.42
C SER A 163 -14.55 -4.94 3.63
N TRP A 164 -14.43 -6.16 4.17
CA TRP A 164 -13.56 -6.44 5.31
C TRP A 164 -12.07 -6.30 4.96
N ILE A 165 -11.67 -6.63 3.73
CA ILE A 165 -10.30 -6.45 3.22
C ILE A 165 -10.02 -4.96 3.03
N VAL A 166 -10.97 -4.24 2.41
CA VAL A 166 -10.86 -2.79 2.16
C VAL A 166 -10.70 -2.02 3.46
N ARG A 167 -11.45 -2.39 4.50
CA ARG A 167 -11.30 -1.83 5.85
C ARG A 167 -9.90 -2.03 6.41
N ILE A 168 -9.32 -3.22 6.28
CA ILE A 168 -7.95 -3.52 6.74
C ILE A 168 -6.93 -2.68 5.98
N VAL A 169 -7.02 -2.66 4.64
CA VAL A 169 -6.10 -1.90 3.78
C VAL A 169 -6.16 -0.41 4.11
N LYS A 170 -7.34 0.19 4.21
CA LYS A 170 -7.50 1.61 4.60
C LYS A 170 -6.96 1.88 6.00
N THR A 171 -7.17 0.97 6.95
CA THR A 171 -6.62 1.12 8.31
C THR A 171 -5.10 1.24 8.27
N PHE A 172 -4.42 0.34 7.55
CA PHE A 172 -2.96 0.43 7.39
C PHE A 172 -2.49 1.63 6.59
N MET A 173 -3.29 2.12 5.62
CA MET A 173 -2.99 3.36 4.93
C MET A 173 -3.01 4.55 5.90
N VAL A 174 -3.93 4.58 6.86
CA VAL A 174 -3.97 5.62 7.91
C VAL A 174 -2.78 5.49 8.86
N THR A 175 -2.51 4.30 9.38
CA THR A 175 -1.57 4.13 10.49
C THR A 175 -0.11 4.01 10.06
N CYS A 176 0.15 3.47 8.86
CA CYS A 176 1.49 3.09 8.39
C CYS A 176 1.79 3.58 6.96
N GLY A 177 0.86 4.29 6.32
CA GLY A 177 0.90 4.48 4.88
C GLY A 177 1.92 5.52 4.39
N MET A 178 2.30 6.46 5.26
CA MET A 178 3.19 7.59 4.95
C MET A 178 4.54 7.47 5.68
N TYR A 179 5.02 6.23 5.89
CA TYR A 179 6.24 5.91 6.64
C TYR A 179 6.21 6.58 8.03
N ASP A 180 7.33 7.18 8.46
CA ASP A 180 7.47 7.94 9.71
C ASP A 180 6.66 9.26 9.73
N GLY A 181 5.97 9.57 8.63
CA GLY A 181 5.07 10.71 8.49
C GLY A 181 3.60 10.37 8.76
N SER A 182 3.25 9.10 8.99
CA SER A 182 1.84 8.65 9.04
C SER A 182 1.02 9.34 10.13
N GLY A 183 1.55 9.46 11.36
CA GLY A 183 0.85 10.14 12.45
C GLY A 183 0.63 11.63 12.19
N GLU A 184 1.65 12.32 11.69
CA GLU A 184 1.56 13.75 11.34
C GLU A 184 0.56 13.98 10.19
N PHE A 185 0.59 13.13 9.17
CA PHE A 185 -0.33 13.20 8.04
C PHE A 185 -1.78 12.91 8.43
N ALA A 186 -2.00 11.95 9.33
CA ALA A 186 -3.33 11.64 9.85
C ALA A 186 -3.94 12.81 10.62
N ILE A 187 -3.12 13.64 11.28
CA ILE A 187 -3.56 14.86 11.98
C ILE A 187 -3.83 16.00 11.00
N LYS A 188 -2.99 16.18 9.97
CA LYS A 188 -3.05 17.35 9.08
C LYS A 188 -4.04 17.18 7.93
N ALA A 189 -4.01 16.01 7.28
CA ALA A 189 -4.86 15.69 6.14
C ALA A 189 -5.98 14.73 6.53
N GLY A 190 -5.70 13.73 7.37
CA GLY A 190 -6.70 12.76 7.81
C GLY A 190 -7.30 11.97 6.65
N ILE A 191 -6.54 11.71 5.57
CA ILE A 191 -6.97 10.88 4.45
C ILE A 191 -6.19 9.57 4.51
N PRO A 192 -6.83 8.39 4.43
CA PRO A 192 -6.13 7.13 4.20
C PRO A 192 -5.26 7.24 2.94
N SER A 193 -3.94 7.16 3.09
CA SER A 193 -3.00 7.31 1.98
C SER A 193 -1.83 6.33 2.04
N LYS A 194 -1.27 5.97 0.89
CA LYS A 194 -0.01 5.23 0.79
C LYS A 194 0.95 5.95 -0.16
N SER A 195 2.13 6.26 0.35
CA SER A 195 3.23 6.85 -0.42
C SER A 195 4.16 5.80 -1.04
N GLY A 196 4.78 6.13 -2.15
CA GLY A 196 5.84 5.34 -2.78
C GLY A 196 7.05 6.21 -3.15
N VAL A 197 8.26 5.66 -3.02
CA VAL A 197 9.52 6.37 -3.34
C VAL A 197 9.66 6.75 -4.82
N GLY A 198 8.75 6.30 -5.68
CA GLY A 198 8.61 6.83 -7.05
C GLY A 198 7.95 8.21 -7.11
N GLY A 199 7.60 8.82 -5.98
CA GLY A 199 6.91 10.12 -5.92
C GLY A 199 5.37 10.04 -5.96
N GLY A 200 4.83 8.82 -6.00
CA GLY A 200 3.38 8.59 -6.03
C GLY A 200 2.74 8.63 -4.64
N ILE A 201 1.50 9.09 -4.55
CA ILE A 201 0.64 8.89 -3.38
C ILE A 201 -0.74 8.41 -3.85
N LEU A 202 -1.18 7.26 -3.33
CA LEU A 202 -2.54 6.75 -3.42
C LEU A 202 -3.33 7.26 -2.22
N SER A 203 -4.52 7.82 -2.41
CA SER A 203 -5.40 8.23 -1.30
C SER A 203 -6.86 7.88 -1.55
N ALA A 204 -7.59 7.52 -0.50
CA ALA A 204 -9.00 7.12 -0.56
C ALA A 204 -9.83 7.96 0.41
N VAL A 205 -10.81 8.70 -0.11
CA VAL A 205 -11.76 9.49 0.68
C VAL A 205 -13.10 8.78 0.72
N GLU A 206 -13.45 8.24 1.89
CA GLU A 206 -14.63 7.39 2.11
C GLU A 206 -15.91 7.93 1.45
N GLY A 207 -16.51 7.12 0.56
CA GLY A 207 -17.77 7.43 -0.11
C GLY A 207 -17.73 8.67 -1.02
N ARG A 208 -16.55 9.19 -1.37
CA ARG A 208 -16.42 10.41 -2.17
C ARG A 208 -15.52 10.26 -3.39
N MET A 209 -14.23 9.98 -3.19
CA MET A 209 -13.26 10.00 -4.29
C MET A 209 -11.98 9.23 -3.97
N GLY A 210 -11.30 8.77 -5.01
CA GLY A 210 -9.88 8.45 -4.96
C GLY A 210 -9.03 9.62 -5.44
N ILE A 211 -7.85 9.79 -4.85
CA ILE A 211 -6.89 10.82 -5.25
C ILE A 211 -5.55 10.15 -5.49
N GLY A 212 -5.06 10.24 -6.72
CA GLY A 212 -3.70 9.87 -7.07
C GLY A 212 -2.85 11.11 -7.28
N VAL A 213 -1.66 11.11 -6.70
CA VAL A 213 -0.71 12.22 -6.80
C VAL A 213 0.63 11.70 -7.31
N PHE A 214 1.33 12.51 -8.10
CA PHE A 214 2.71 12.25 -8.49
C PHE A 214 3.54 13.53 -8.38
N ASN A 215 4.58 13.49 -7.55
CA ASN A 215 5.65 14.48 -7.56
C ASN A 215 6.96 13.81 -7.07
N PRO A 216 8.03 13.85 -7.88
CA PRO A 216 9.24 13.05 -7.64
C PRO A 216 10.09 13.55 -6.47
N SER A 217 9.91 14.80 -6.02
CA SER A 217 10.70 15.36 -4.92
C SER A 217 10.25 14.78 -3.59
N LEU A 218 11.16 14.09 -2.89
CA LEU A 218 10.87 13.42 -1.62
C LEU A 218 11.43 14.19 -0.42
N ASP A 219 10.73 14.13 0.71
CA ASP A 219 11.23 14.56 2.01
C ASP A 219 12.21 13.53 2.60
N LEU A 220 12.78 13.84 3.78
CA LEU A 220 13.69 12.94 4.49
C LEU A 220 13.03 11.60 4.93
N LYS A 221 11.69 11.54 4.95
CA LYS A 221 10.91 10.35 5.32
C LYS A 221 10.52 9.53 4.09
N GLY A 222 10.87 9.96 2.88
CA GLY A 222 10.57 9.28 1.61
C GLY A 222 9.17 9.57 1.06
N ASN A 223 8.49 10.63 1.51
CA ASN A 223 7.20 11.06 1.01
C ASN A 223 7.32 12.20 0.01
N SER A 224 6.42 12.24 -0.98
CA SER A 224 6.37 13.31 -1.97
C SER A 224 6.03 14.66 -1.33
N ILE A 225 6.96 15.63 -1.37
CA ILE A 225 6.81 16.95 -0.72
C ILE A 225 5.58 17.67 -1.27
N GLY A 226 5.51 17.81 -2.59
CA GLY A 226 4.39 18.49 -3.25
C GLY A 226 3.08 17.74 -3.04
N GLY A 227 3.11 16.40 -3.04
CA GLY A 227 1.92 15.60 -2.87
C GLY A 227 1.32 15.66 -1.47
N MET A 228 2.17 15.71 -0.43
CA MET A 228 1.74 15.90 0.95
C MET A 228 1.01 17.24 1.13
N HIS A 229 1.60 18.34 0.66
CA HIS A 229 0.98 19.66 0.74
C HIS A 229 -0.32 19.76 -0.05
N LEU A 230 -0.38 19.14 -1.23
CA LEU A 230 -1.61 19.09 -2.03
C LEU A 230 -2.74 18.39 -1.27
N LEU A 231 -2.48 17.22 -0.68
CA LEU A 231 -3.49 16.46 0.06
C LEU A 231 -3.95 17.18 1.33
N GLU A 232 -3.04 17.83 2.05
CA GLU A 232 -3.39 18.70 3.18
C GLU A 232 -4.29 19.86 2.75
N HIS A 233 -3.97 20.51 1.62
CA HIS A 233 -4.78 21.60 1.07
C HIS A 233 -6.18 21.10 0.65
N LEU A 234 -6.26 20.01 -0.12
CA LEU A 234 -7.53 19.43 -0.54
C LEU A 234 -8.39 19.02 0.65
N SER A 235 -7.80 18.41 1.68
CA SER A 235 -8.53 18.02 2.88
C SER A 235 -9.19 19.22 3.57
N LYS A 236 -8.45 20.31 3.74
CA LYS A 236 -8.96 21.55 4.34
C LYS A 236 -10.02 22.22 3.47
N SER A 237 -9.76 22.36 2.17
CA SER A 237 -10.62 23.09 1.24
C SER A 237 -11.94 22.36 0.94
N LEU A 238 -11.94 21.02 0.95
CA LEU A 238 -13.10 20.20 0.56
C LEU A 238 -13.73 19.40 1.71
N GLY A 239 -13.22 19.55 2.93
CA GLY A 239 -13.67 18.82 4.11
C GLY A 239 -13.51 17.31 3.96
N LEU A 240 -12.30 16.84 3.63
CA LEU A 240 -12.02 15.42 3.36
C LEU A 240 -11.46 14.66 4.58
N HIS A 241 -11.31 15.33 5.71
CA HIS A 241 -10.67 14.76 6.89
C HIS A 241 -11.53 13.64 7.51
N TYR A 242 -11.02 12.41 7.49
CA TYR A 242 -11.72 11.20 7.93
C TYR A 242 -12.22 11.27 9.38
N PHE A 243 -11.42 11.90 10.27
CA PHE A 243 -11.79 12.06 11.68
C PHE A 243 -12.55 13.35 12.00
N ALA A 244 -12.83 14.19 11.00
CA ALA A 244 -13.68 15.36 11.23
C ALA A 244 -15.15 14.93 11.23
N GLY A 245 -15.96 15.56 12.10
CA GLY A 245 -17.41 15.39 12.04
C GLY A 245 -17.93 15.76 10.66
N LYS A 246 -18.98 15.08 10.17
CA LYS A 246 -19.63 15.45 8.90
C LYS A 246 -20.06 16.91 8.99
N THR A 247 -19.31 17.82 8.40
CA THR A 247 -19.79 19.17 8.16
C THR A 247 -20.97 18.99 7.22
N ALA A 248 -22.18 19.27 7.70
CA ALA A 248 -23.34 19.37 6.84
C ALA A 248 -22.96 20.36 5.73
N VAL A 249 -22.72 19.85 4.52
CA VAL A 249 -22.71 20.70 3.35
C VAL A 249 -24.14 21.22 3.31
N SER A 250 -24.35 22.44 3.81
CA SER A 250 -25.60 23.16 3.63
C SER A 250 -25.81 23.18 2.13
N ALA A 251 -26.73 22.35 1.64
CA ALA A 251 -27.25 22.47 0.30
C ALA A 251 -27.72 23.93 0.18
N GLY A 252 -26.94 24.73 -0.53
CA GLY A 252 -27.29 26.10 -0.82
C GLY A 252 -28.62 26.07 -1.54
N LYS A 253 -29.66 26.55 -0.86
CA LYS A 253 -30.84 27.04 -1.54
C LYS A 253 -30.39 28.20 -2.43
N GLN A 254 -30.40 27.99 -3.74
CA GLN A 254 -30.77 29.00 -4.72
C GLN A 254 -31.73 28.35 -5.71
#